data_AF-T0HFC4-F1
#
_entry.id   AF-T0HFC4-F1
#
_cell.length_a   1.000
_cell.length_b   1.000
_cell.length_c   1.000
_cell.angle_alpha   90.00
_cell.angle_beta   90.00
_cell.angle_gamma   90.00
#
_symmetry.space_group_name_H-M   'P 1'
#
loop_
_entity.id
_entity.type
_entity.pdbx_description
1 polymer ?
#
loop_
_entity_poly.entity_id
_entity_poly.type
_entity_poly.pdbx_seq_one_letter_code
_entity_poly.pdbx_strand_id
1 'polypeptide(L)' 'TRMLKCECATCGYTVRTARKWLELAGAPLCPIEDHGQMQHEPLDDDEAEPEE' A
#
# COMPACT_ATOMS: atom_id res chain seq x y z
N THR A 1 -8.67 14.49 -0.26
CA THR A 1 -8.00 13.20 -0.58
C THR A 1 -7.88 12.40 0.69
N ARG A 2 -8.51 11.20 0.77
CA ARG A 2 -8.37 10.31 1.93
C ARG A 2 -7.08 9.50 1.74
N MET A 3 -6.18 9.54 2.71
CA MET A 3 -4.97 8.71 2.70
C MET A 3 -5.27 7.32 3.25
N LEU A 4 -4.71 6.30 2.60
CA LEU A 4 -4.84 4.88 2.93
C LEU A 4 -3.79 4.49 3.97
N LYS A 5 -4.18 3.64 4.92
CA LYS A 5 -3.27 3.17 5.98
C LYS A 5 -2.39 2.05 5.41
N CYS A 6 -1.09 2.20 5.62
CA CYS A 6 -0.11 1.14 5.46
C CYS A 6 0.46 0.79 6.84
N GLU A 7 0.67 -0.49 7.12
CA GLU A 7 1.19 -1.01 8.39
C GLU A 7 2.30 -2.03 8.15
N CYS A 8 3.38 -1.95 8.91
CA CYS A 8 4.45 -2.94 8.88
C CYS A 8 4.04 -4.17 9.68
N ALA A 9 4.06 -5.35 9.05
CA ALA A 9 3.72 -6.62 9.69
C ALA A 9 4.71 -7.04 10.79
N THR A 10 5.94 -6.51 10.78
CA THR A 10 7.00 -6.88 11.74
C THR A 10 6.95 -6.06 13.03
N CYS A 11 6.77 -4.74 12.93
CA CYS A 11 6.82 -3.86 14.11
C CYS A 11 5.54 -3.05 14.38
N GLY A 12 4.53 -3.14 13.51
CA GLY A 12 3.30 -2.36 13.64
C GLY A 12 3.46 -0.86 13.33
N TYR A 13 4.56 -0.43 12.71
CA TYR A 13 4.71 0.95 12.25
C TYR A 13 3.62 1.26 11.23
N THR A 14 2.99 2.43 11.33
CA THR A 14 1.91 2.84 10.42
C THR A 14 2.23 4.15 9.72
N VAL A 15 1.93 4.20 8.43
CA VAL A 15 2.02 5.41 7.59
C VAL A 15 0.74 5.54 6.78
N ARG A 16 0.41 6.76 6.35
CA ARG A 16 -0.73 7.00 5.48
C ARG A 16 -0.25 7.56 4.15
N THR A 17 -0.65 6.91 3.05
CA THR A 17 -0.22 7.27 1.69
C THR A 17 -1.43 7.54 0.79
N ALA A 18 -1.23 8.23 -0.33
CA ALA A 18 -2.29 8.45 -1.30
C ALA A 18 -2.55 7.17 -2.12
N ARG A 19 -3.81 6.93 -2.53
CA ARG A 19 -4.18 5.82 -3.44
C ARG A 19 -3.29 5.79 -4.69
N LYS A 20 -3.15 6.93 -5.36
CA LYS A 20 -2.30 7.09 -6.55
C LYS A 20 -0.84 6.69 -6.32
N TRP A 21 -0.31 6.85 -5.11
CA TRP A 21 1.04 6.38 -4.80
C TRP A 21 1.09 4.85 -4.79
N LEU A 22 0.12 4.21 -4.12
CA LEU A 22 0.06 2.76 -4.02
C LEU A 22 -0.18 2.11 -5.40
N GLU A 23 -0.97 2.73 -6.26
CA GLU A 23 -1.22 2.27 -7.64
C GLU A 23 0.04 2.34 -8.51
N LEU A 24 0.88 3.38 -8.35
CA LEU A 24 2.04 3.61 -9.22
C LEU A 24 3.35 3.01 -8.68
N ALA A 25 3.54 3.03 -7.37
CA ALA A 25 4.79 2.67 -6.70
C ALA A 25 4.64 1.47 -5.75
N GLY A 26 3.40 1.05 -5.45
CA GLY A 26 3.14 0.02 -4.46
C GLY A 26 3.24 0.51 -3.01
N ALA A 27 3.21 -0.45 -2.09
CA ALA A 27 3.29 -0.17 -0.67
C ALA A 27 4.67 0.37 -0.26
N PRO A 28 4.75 1.36 0.64
CA PRO A 28 6.02 1.89 1.09
C PRO A 28 6.82 0.84 1.88
N LEU A 29 8.14 1.02 1.94
CA LEU A 29 9.01 0.25 2.82
C LEU A 29 8.93 0.79 4.26
N CYS A 30 9.08 -0.10 5.23
CA CYS A 30 9.22 0.28 6.62
C CYS A 30 10.56 1.03 6.81
N PRO A 31 10.60 2.11 7.61
CA PRO A 31 11.85 2.84 7.88
C PRO A 31 12.86 2.06 8.73
N ILE A 32 12.47 0.91 9.30
CA ILE A 32 13.37 0.05 10.06
C ILE A 32 14.02 -0.92 9.07
N GLU A 33 15.35 -1.00 9.12
CA GLU A 33 16.11 -1.92 8.27
C GLU A 33 15.65 -3.37 8.50
N ASP A 34 15.68 -4.18 7.44
CA ASP A 34 15.27 -5.59 7.42
C ASP A 34 13.75 -5.87 7.51
N HIS A 35 12.89 -4.89 7.77
CA HIS A 35 11.43 -5.12 7.83
C HIS A 35 10.76 -5.22 6.45
N GLY A 36 11.30 -4.54 5.44
CA GLY A 36 10.80 -4.61 4.07
C GLY A 36 9.47 -3.86 3.84
N GLN A 37 8.64 -4.39 2.93
CA GLN A 37 7.45 -3.73 2.41
C GLN A 37 6.27 -3.77 3.40
N MET A 38 5.58 -2.63 3.55
CA MET A 38 4.41 -2.50 4.41
C MET A 38 3.17 -3.12 3.75
N GLN A 39 2.18 -3.50 4.55
CA GLN A 39 0.88 -4.00 4.10
C GLN A 39 -0.14 -2.85 4.08
N HIS A 40 -1.03 -2.82 3.10
CA HIS A 40 -2.17 -1.89 3.07
C HIS A 40 -3.45 -2.64 2.71
N GLU A 41 -4.59 -2.02 3.02
CA GLU A 41 -5.89 -2.50 2.56
C GLU A 41 -5.89 -2.63 1.03
N PRO A 42 -6.53 -3.67 0.47
CA PRO A 42 -6.58 -3.85 -0.97
C PRO A 42 -7.12 -2.58 -1.63
N LEU A 43 -6.44 -2.15 -2.68
CA LEU A 43 -6.99 -1.15 -3.57
C LEU A 43 -8.00 -1.94 -4.39
N ASP A 44 -9.29 -1.82 -4.10
CA ASP A 44 -10.31 -2.44 -4.95
C ASP A 44 -10.04 -1.97 -6.39
N ASP A 45 -9.56 -2.91 -7.18
CA ASP A 45 -9.31 -2.81 -8.60
C ASP A 45 -10.55 -3.42 -9.26
N ASP A 46 -11.60 -2.62 -9.38
CA ASP A 46 -12.66 -2.89 -10.35
C ASP A 46 -12.14 -2.42 -11.71
N GLU A 47 -11.11 -3.12 -12.21
CA GLU A 47 -10.64 -3.02 -13.60
C GLU A 47 -10.31 -4.44 -14.10
N ALA A 48 -11.30 -5.32 -13.97
CA ALA A 48 -11.38 -6.50 -14.80
C ALA A 48 -11.95 -6.09 -16.18
N GLU A 49 -11.14 -5.43 -17.00
CA GLU A 49 -11.34 -5.40 -18.46
C GLU A 49 -10.13 -6.11 -19.10
N PRO A 50 -10.31 -7.37 -19.55
CA PRO A 50 -10.82 -7.60 -20.90
C PRO A 50 -11.88 -8.74 -20.90
N GLU A 51 -12.75 -8.95 -21.89
CA GLU A 51 -12.46 -9.35 -23.27
C GLU A 51 -13.72 -9.15 -24.15
N GLU A 52 -13.49 -8.56 -25.34
CA GLU A 52 -14.25 -8.54 -26.61
C GLU A 52 -15.81 -8.56 -26.67
#